data_AF-A0A6L2ZVX2-F1
#
_entry.id   AF-A0A6L2ZVX2-F1
#
_cell.length_a   1.000
_cell.length_b   1.000
_cell.length_c   1.000
_cell.angle_alpha   90.00
_cell.angle_beta   90.00
_cell.angle_gamma   90.00
#
_symmetry.space_group_name_H-M   'P 1'
#
loop_
_entity.id
_entity.type
_entity.pdbx_description
1 polymer ?
#
loop_
_entity_poly.entity_id
_entity_poly.type
_entity_poly.pdbx_seq_one_letter_code
_entity_poly.pdbx_strand_id
1 'polypeptide(L)'
;MTSKDLLNSIISEIEKLGVELKTGDLVGAVAYISPKAGWGVWDNNRASIFDLCHEYIHAKYGDTTRCSDNDYNNPCEKRANKEATLFLWKIFEQHGATANDIARFIEVTGCPETLATIEILKSKIIDWSKKEIHTHVDDYLDQSEEEPEDWDLYRVMDACRIDYKWELLVENFIKEYYWNRFKNNKIG
;
A
#
# COMPACT_ATOMS: atom_id res chain seq x y z
N MET A 1 12.55 15.77 -1.09
CA MET A 1 11.19 15.91 -1.64
C MET A 1 10.52 17.15 -1.08
N THR A 2 10.06 18.06 -1.95
CA THR A 2 9.26 19.24 -1.58
C THR A 2 7.81 19.07 -2.04
N SER A 3 6.87 19.83 -1.47
CA SER A 3 5.46 19.86 -1.92
C SER A 3 5.34 20.19 -3.41
N LYS A 4 6.24 21.02 -3.95
CA LYS A 4 6.24 21.42 -5.36
C LYS A 4 6.63 20.28 -6.30
N ASP A 5 7.63 19.48 -5.93
CA ASP A 5 8.05 18.32 -6.72
C ASP A 5 6.94 17.26 -6.79
N LEU A 6 6.25 17.07 -5.67
CA LEU A 6 5.12 16.16 -5.57
C LEU A 6 3.93 16.63 -6.42
N LEU A 7 3.60 17.92 -6.33
CA LEU A 7 2.56 18.55 -7.15
C LEU A 7 2.85 18.40 -8.64
N ASN A 8 4.07 18.72 -9.08
CA ASN A 8 4.46 18.57 -10.49
C ASN A 8 4.34 17.12 -10.97
N SER A 9 4.66 16.15 -10.10
CA SER A 9 4.53 14.72 -10.43
C SER A 9 3.07 14.33 -10.67
N ILE A 10 2.14 14.83 -9.85
CA ILE A 10 0.70 14.57 -10.00
C ILE A 10 0.14 15.26 -11.24
N ILE A 11 0.52 16.52 -11.49
CA ILE A 11 0.11 17.25 -12.70
C ILE A 11 0.53 16.46 -13.94
N SER A 12 1.77 15.97 -13.98
CA SER A 12 2.24 15.15 -15.10
C SER A 12 1.42 13.87 -15.30
N GLU A 13 1.00 13.20 -14.23
CA GLU A 13 0.11 12.03 -14.35
C GLU A 13 -1.30 12.39 -14.80
N ILE A 14 -1.85 13.53 -14.39
CA ILE A 14 -3.14 14.04 -14.86
C ILE A 14 -3.08 14.35 -16.36
N GLU A 15 -2.02 15.01 -16.82
CA GLU A 15 -1.82 15.36 -18.22
C GLU A 15 -1.73 14.13 -19.13
N LYS A 16 -1.19 13.00 -18.63
CA LYS A 16 -1.19 11.71 -19.36
C LYS A 16 -2.59 11.16 -19.61
N LEU A 17 -3.61 11.60 -18.86
CA LEU A 17 -5.01 11.28 -19.11
C LEU A 17 -5.64 12.16 -20.23
N GLY A 18 -4.85 13.03 -20.87
CA GLY A 18 -5.34 14.00 -21.85
C GLY A 18 -6.06 15.19 -21.22
N VAL A 19 -5.78 15.49 -19.95
CA VAL A 19 -6.41 16.56 -19.19
C VAL A 19 -5.49 17.77 -19.06
N GLU A 20 -5.98 18.94 -19.48
CA GLU A 20 -5.36 20.22 -19.17
C GLU A 20 -5.82 20.68 -17.76
N LEU A 21 -4.91 20.69 -16.78
CA LEU A 21 -5.24 21.12 -15.41
C LEU A 21 -5.04 22.63 -15.23
N LYS A 22 -6.06 23.31 -14.72
CA LYS A 22 -6.06 24.77 -14.46
C LYS A 22 -6.25 25.07 -12.98
N THR A 23 -5.81 26.23 -12.53
CA THR A 23 -6.12 26.74 -11.19
C THR A 23 -7.35 27.64 -11.25
N GLY A 24 -8.22 27.57 -10.25
CA GLY A 24 -9.36 28.49 -10.13
C GLY A 24 -10.00 28.44 -8.74
N ASP A 25 -10.72 29.50 -8.38
CA ASP A 25 -11.46 29.56 -7.12
C ASP A 25 -12.72 28.69 -7.24
N LEU A 26 -12.86 27.70 -6.35
CA LEU A 26 -13.96 26.74 -6.38
C LEU A 26 -14.87 26.88 -5.15
N VAL A 27 -16.18 26.77 -5.37
CA VAL A 27 -17.18 26.72 -4.30
C VAL A 27 -17.64 25.27 -4.15
N GLY A 28 -17.47 24.69 -2.96
CA GLY A 28 -17.74 23.27 -2.69
C GLY A 28 -16.46 22.44 -2.80
N ALA A 29 -16.41 21.49 -3.73
CA ALA A 29 -15.24 20.63 -3.89
C ALA A 29 -13.99 21.44 -4.26
N VAL A 30 -12.82 20.91 -3.88
CA VAL A 30 -11.53 21.59 -4.03
C VAL A 30 -10.80 21.22 -5.32
N ALA A 31 -11.24 20.18 -6.03
CA ALA A 31 -10.70 19.79 -7.33
C ALA A 31 -11.73 19.03 -8.20
N TYR A 32 -11.59 19.20 -9.52
CA TYR A 32 -12.37 18.54 -10.56
C TYR A 32 -11.46 18.10 -11.69
N ILE A 33 -11.52 16.82 -12.06
CA ILE A 33 -10.72 16.27 -13.16
C ILE A 33 -11.65 15.47 -14.07
N SER A 34 -11.72 15.83 -15.35
CA SER A 34 -12.56 15.15 -16.32
C SER A 34 -11.77 14.79 -17.58
N PRO A 35 -11.26 13.55 -17.68
CA PRO A 35 -10.63 13.06 -18.91
C PRO A 35 -11.54 13.18 -20.13
N LYS A 36 -12.85 12.94 -19.96
CA LYS A 36 -13.84 13.08 -21.04
C LYS A 36 -13.98 14.51 -21.55
N ALA A 37 -13.91 15.50 -20.66
CA ALA A 37 -13.98 16.89 -21.06
C ALA A 37 -12.62 17.45 -21.52
N GLY A 38 -11.52 16.73 -21.26
CA GLY A 38 -10.16 17.15 -21.59
C GLY A 38 -9.60 18.24 -20.68
N TRP A 39 -10.28 18.55 -19.58
CA TRP A 39 -9.85 19.61 -18.66
C TRP A 39 -10.15 19.25 -17.19
N GLY A 40 -9.39 19.87 -16.31
CA GLY A 40 -9.58 19.83 -14.86
C GLY A 40 -9.32 21.20 -14.25
N VAL A 41 -9.85 21.42 -13.05
CA VAL A 41 -9.65 22.64 -12.27
C VAL A 41 -9.40 22.26 -10.81
N TRP A 42 -8.49 22.95 -10.15
CA TRP A 42 -8.26 22.80 -8.72
C TRP A 42 -8.04 24.14 -8.03
N ASP A 43 -8.44 24.20 -6.77
CA ASP A 43 -8.31 25.37 -5.92
C ASP A 43 -6.99 25.30 -5.16
N ASN A 44 -5.94 25.90 -5.72
CA ASN A 44 -4.59 25.88 -5.13
C ASN A 44 -4.50 26.57 -3.75
N ASN A 45 -5.53 27.32 -3.33
CA ASN A 45 -5.55 27.95 -2.01
C ASN A 45 -6.21 27.06 -0.94
N ARG A 46 -7.02 26.08 -1.34
CA ARG A 46 -7.79 25.21 -0.42
C ARG A 46 -7.44 23.73 -0.52
N ALA A 47 -7.08 23.25 -1.71
CA ALA A 47 -6.80 21.85 -1.96
C ALA A 47 -5.44 21.46 -1.40
N SER A 48 -5.41 20.37 -0.64
CA SER A 48 -4.16 19.67 -0.36
C SER A 48 -3.68 18.91 -1.59
N ILE A 49 -2.42 18.46 -1.55
CA ILE A 49 -1.89 17.60 -2.60
C ILE A 49 -2.63 16.25 -2.61
N PHE A 50 -3.01 15.77 -1.43
CA PHE A 50 -3.84 14.58 -1.29
C PHE A 50 -5.18 14.73 -2.00
N ASP A 51 -5.88 15.86 -1.86
CA ASP A 51 -7.17 16.09 -2.51
C ASP A 51 -7.06 16.06 -4.04
N LEU A 52 -6.03 16.70 -4.60
CA LEU A 52 -5.79 16.65 -6.04
C LEU A 52 -5.46 15.23 -6.51
N CYS A 53 -4.64 14.50 -5.76
CA CYS A 53 -4.30 13.12 -6.07
C CYS A 53 -5.52 12.19 -5.97
N HIS A 54 -6.38 12.40 -4.98
CA HIS A 54 -7.63 11.67 -4.80
C HIS A 54 -8.52 11.81 -6.05
N GLU A 55 -8.69 13.03 -6.54
CA GLU A 55 -9.46 13.29 -7.76
C GLU A 55 -8.80 12.73 -9.02
N TYR A 56 -7.47 12.71 -9.06
CA TYR A 56 -6.73 12.04 -10.14
C TYR A 56 -7.04 10.54 -10.17
N ILE A 57 -7.12 9.88 -9.00
CA ILE A 57 -7.47 8.46 -8.94
C ILE A 57 -8.88 8.22 -9.47
N HIS A 58 -9.86 9.05 -9.12
CA HIS A 58 -11.19 8.96 -9.70
C HIS A 58 -11.18 9.07 -11.23
N ALA A 59 -10.46 10.05 -11.76
CA ALA A 59 -10.29 10.24 -13.19
C ALA A 59 -9.62 9.03 -13.87
N LYS A 60 -8.57 8.48 -13.26
CA LYS A 60 -7.83 7.31 -13.74
C LYS A 60 -8.73 6.07 -13.87
N TYR A 61 -9.64 5.85 -12.92
CA TYR A 61 -10.55 4.70 -12.93
C TYR A 61 -11.89 4.96 -13.64
N GLY A 62 -12.11 6.18 -14.14
CA GLY A 62 -13.34 6.55 -14.83
C GLY A 62 -14.57 6.55 -13.93
N ASP A 63 -14.39 6.91 -12.65
CA ASP A 63 -15.49 6.96 -11.70
C ASP A 63 -16.48 8.06 -12.09
N THR A 64 -17.70 7.66 -12.44
CA THR A 64 -18.76 8.57 -12.90
C THR A 64 -19.62 9.12 -11.77
N THR A 65 -19.56 8.47 -10.61
CA THR A 65 -20.31 8.82 -9.41
C THR A 65 -19.36 9.26 -8.30
N ARG A 66 -19.20 10.59 -8.16
CA ARG A 66 -18.89 11.20 -6.87
C ARG A 66 -20.14 11.07 -6.00
N CYS A 67 -20.37 9.89 -5.43
CA CYS A 67 -21.54 9.66 -4.59
C CYS A 67 -21.32 10.32 -3.23
N SER A 68 -21.48 11.66 -3.19
CA SER A 68 -21.59 12.51 -1.99
C SER A 68 -20.45 12.43 -0.96
N ASP A 69 -20.11 13.59 -0.41
CA ASP A 69 -19.05 13.81 0.60
C ASP A 69 -19.19 13.01 1.92
N ASN A 70 -20.15 12.07 2.03
CA ASN A 70 -20.55 11.41 3.28
C ASN A 70 -20.71 9.89 3.23
N ASP A 71 -20.38 9.20 2.13
CA ASP A 71 -20.50 7.74 2.12
C ASP A 71 -19.16 7.04 2.40
N TYR A 72 -18.82 6.93 3.68
CA TYR A 72 -17.71 6.09 4.18
C TYR A 72 -17.78 4.65 3.64
N ASN A 73 -18.90 4.18 3.10
CA ASN A 73 -19.05 2.85 2.51
C ASN A 73 -18.90 2.79 0.99
N ASN A 74 -18.74 3.91 0.28
CA ASN A 74 -18.58 3.88 -1.17
C ASN A 74 -17.24 3.22 -1.55
N PRO A 75 -17.26 2.12 -2.33
CA PRO A 75 -16.04 1.44 -2.78
C PRO A 75 -15.10 2.34 -3.60
N CYS A 76 -15.63 3.29 -4.37
CA CYS A 76 -14.83 4.18 -5.21
C CYS A 76 -14.05 5.17 -4.35
N GLU A 77 -14.69 5.79 -3.35
CA GLU A 77 -14.05 6.70 -2.39
C GLU A 77 -12.98 5.97 -1.56
N LYS A 78 -13.27 4.75 -1.10
CA LYS A 78 -12.29 3.91 -0.38
C LYS A 78 -11.06 3.62 -1.24
N ARG A 79 -11.27 3.27 -2.52
CA ARG A 79 -10.17 3.04 -3.47
C ARG A 79 -9.40 4.33 -3.72
N ALA A 80 -10.08 5.45 -3.98
CA ALA A 80 -9.45 6.73 -4.25
C ALA A 80 -8.55 7.17 -3.08
N ASN A 81 -9.07 7.11 -1.85
CA ASN A 81 -8.32 7.39 -0.63
C ASN A 81 -7.09 6.49 -0.45
N LYS A 82 -7.27 5.18 -0.60
CA LYS A 82 -6.18 4.20 -0.48
C LYS A 82 -5.11 4.42 -1.56
N GLU A 83 -5.51 4.47 -2.82
CA GLU A 83 -4.56 4.56 -3.92
C GLU A 83 -3.87 5.93 -4.00
N ALA A 84 -4.55 7.02 -3.64
CA ALA A 84 -3.90 8.33 -3.53
C ALA A 84 -2.80 8.29 -2.45
N THR A 85 -3.10 7.73 -1.28
CA THR A 85 -2.13 7.54 -0.20
C THR A 85 -0.90 6.76 -0.68
N LEU A 86 -1.13 5.59 -1.29
CA LEU A 86 -0.05 4.71 -1.74
C LEU A 86 0.74 5.27 -2.92
N PHE A 87 0.08 5.99 -3.83
CA PHE A 87 0.72 6.64 -4.96
C PHE A 87 1.69 7.73 -4.50
N LEU A 88 1.23 8.62 -3.61
CA LEU A 88 2.06 9.69 -3.06
C LEU A 88 3.19 9.11 -2.21
N TRP A 89 2.90 8.08 -1.40
CA TRP A 89 3.92 7.40 -0.61
C TRP A 89 5.01 6.79 -1.49
N LYS A 90 4.65 6.13 -2.59
CA LYS A 90 5.62 5.56 -3.53
C LYS A 90 6.58 6.61 -4.09
N ILE A 91 6.10 7.83 -4.37
CA ILE A 91 6.97 8.94 -4.80
C ILE A 91 7.94 9.35 -3.67
N PHE A 92 7.47 9.37 -2.42
CA PHE A 92 8.32 9.61 -1.25
C PHE A 92 9.43 8.56 -1.12
N GLU A 93 9.08 7.28 -1.28
CA GLU A 93 10.04 6.17 -1.20
C GLU A 93 11.08 6.20 -2.30
N GLN A 94 10.69 6.57 -3.52
CA GLN A 94 11.63 6.80 -4.63
C GLN A 94 12.68 7.87 -4.31
N HIS A 95 12.42 8.72 -3.32
CA HIS A 95 13.33 9.74 -2.82
C HIS A 95 13.95 9.40 -1.45
N GLY A 96 13.94 8.12 -1.08
CA GLY A 96 14.61 7.59 0.11
C GLY A 96 13.82 7.72 1.41
N ALA A 97 12.52 8.03 1.35
CA ALA A 97 11.68 8.04 2.55
C ALA A 97 11.56 6.64 3.15
N THR A 98 11.49 6.59 4.47
CA THR A 98 11.31 5.38 5.29
C THR A 98 10.06 5.53 6.16
N ALA A 99 9.65 4.48 6.88
CA ALA A 99 8.50 4.57 7.80
C ALA A 99 8.63 5.70 8.86
N ASN A 100 9.85 6.16 9.18
CA ASN A 100 10.06 7.29 10.08
C ASN A 100 9.66 8.64 9.47
N ASP A 101 9.45 8.71 8.16
CA ASP A 101 9.06 9.91 7.42
C ASP A 101 7.55 10.06 7.26
N ILE A 102 6.73 9.17 7.85
CA ILE A 102 5.25 9.21 7.74
C ILE A 102 4.68 10.55 8.25
N ALA A 103 5.19 11.08 9.36
CA ALA A 103 4.73 12.36 9.89
C ALA A 103 4.99 13.52 8.89
N ARG A 104 6.18 13.54 8.28
CA ARG A 104 6.53 14.51 7.24
C ARG A 104 5.68 14.32 5.98
N PHE A 105 5.38 13.08 5.61
CA PHE A 105 4.48 12.77 4.50
C PHE A 105 3.09 13.37 4.74
N ILE A 106 2.52 13.19 5.93
CA ILE A 106 1.21 13.76 6.30
C ILE A 106 1.25 15.30 6.19
N GLU A 107 2.28 15.94 6.75
CA GLU A 107 2.45 17.39 6.70
C GLU A 107 2.54 17.92 5.26
N VAL A 108 3.36 17.28 4.41
CA VAL A 108 3.61 17.75 3.04
C VAL A 108 2.40 17.50 2.12
N THR A 109 1.68 16.40 2.32
CA THR A 109 0.60 15.99 1.41
C THR A 109 -0.78 16.47 1.84
N GLY A 110 -1.00 16.68 3.13
CA GLY A 110 -2.33 16.85 3.71
C GLY A 110 -3.14 15.55 3.82
N CYS A 111 -2.51 14.38 3.62
CA CYS A 111 -3.19 13.09 3.76
C CYS A 111 -3.69 12.88 5.21
N PRO A 112 -4.93 12.40 5.44
CA PRO A 112 -5.43 12.14 6.78
C PRO A 112 -4.53 11.17 7.56
N GLU A 113 -4.16 11.52 8.80
CA GLU A 113 -3.15 10.80 9.59
C GLU A 113 -3.46 9.31 9.77
N THR A 114 -4.68 8.98 10.19
CA THR A 114 -5.11 7.59 10.40
C THR A 114 -5.07 6.79 9.10
N LEU A 115 -5.50 7.39 7.98
CA LEU A 115 -5.49 6.74 6.67
C LEU A 115 -4.04 6.50 6.21
N ALA A 116 -3.20 7.54 6.26
CA ALA A 116 -1.79 7.48 5.88
C ALA A 116 -1.07 6.37 6.63
N THR A 117 -1.17 6.39 7.96
CA THR A 117 -0.49 5.44 8.83
C THR A 117 -0.94 4.01 8.54
N ILE A 118 -2.24 3.76 8.44
CA ILE A 118 -2.78 2.42 8.19
C ILE A 118 -2.35 1.90 6.82
N GLU A 119 -2.58 2.66 5.75
CA GLU A 119 -2.34 2.16 4.39
C GLU A 119 -0.83 2.03 4.10
N ILE A 120 0.00 2.97 4.59
CA ILE A 120 1.46 2.89 4.43
C ILE A 120 1.99 1.67 5.18
N LEU A 121 1.68 1.50 6.46
CA LEU A 121 2.18 0.37 7.24
C LEU A 121 1.67 -0.96 6.70
N LYS A 122 0.40 -1.04 6.29
CA LYS A 122 -0.13 -2.22 5.60
C LYS A 122 0.61 -2.53 4.30
N SER A 123 1.01 -1.52 3.53
CA SER A 123 1.81 -1.73 2.32
C SER A 123 3.23 -2.26 2.59
N LYS A 124 3.71 -2.14 3.84
CA LYS A 124 5.00 -2.70 4.30
C LYS A 124 4.90 -4.11 4.84
N ILE A 125 3.69 -4.56 5.17
CA ILE A 125 3.44 -5.97 5.42
C ILE A 125 3.66 -6.66 4.08
N ILE A 126 4.76 -7.42 3.99
CA ILE A 126 4.98 -8.28 2.84
C ILE A 126 3.82 -9.27 2.84
N ASP A 127 2.98 -9.25 1.81
CA ASP A 127 1.95 -10.28 1.64
C ASP A 127 2.61 -11.44 0.91
N TRP A 128 3.30 -12.26 1.69
CA TRP A 128 3.97 -13.44 1.16
C TRP A 128 2.92 -14.37 0.57
N SER A 129 3.12 -14.78 -0.66
CA SER A 129 2.37 -15.89 -1.23
C SER A 129 2.62 -17.15 -0.39
N LYS A 130 1.65 -18.07 -0.39
CA LYS A 130 1.80 -19.38 0.24
C LYS A 130 3.13 -20.07 -0.13
N LYS A 131 3.59 -19.89 -1.37
CA LYS A 131 4.86 -20.45 -1.87
C LYS A 131 6.07 -19.79 -1.24
N GLU A 132 6.09 -18.47 -1.12
CA GLU A 132 7.19 -17.75 -0.46
C GLU A 132 7.28 -18.12 1.02
N ILE A 133 6.14 -18.21 1.71
CA ILE A 133 6.10 -18.64 3.13
C ILE A 133 6.73 -20.03 3.25
N HIS A 134 6.36 -20.94 2.36
CA HIS A 134 6.91 -22.29 2.33
C HIS A 134 8.43 -22.28 2.13
N THR A 135 8.93 -21.54 1.13
CA THR A 135 10.36 -21.49 0.82
C THR A 135 11.18 -21.00 2.00
N HIS A 136 10.77 -19.94 2.70
CA HIS A 136 11.57 -19.46 3.82
C HIS A 136 11.46 -20.32 5.07
N VAL A 137 10.32 -20.98 5.29
CA VAL A 137 10.21 -21.99 6.35
C VAL A 137 11.18 -23.14 6.03
N ASP A 138 11.18 -23.66 4.81
CA ASP A 138 12.12 -24.72 4.40
C ASP A 138 13.58 -24.27 4.54
N ASP A 139 13.93 -23.07 4.04
CA ASP A 139 15.29 -22.53 4.09
C ASP A 139 15.77 -22.36 5.53
N TYR A 140 14.89 -21.92 6.45
CA TYR A 140 15.20 -21.82 7.88
C TYR A 140 15.44 -23.19 8.50
N LEU A 141 14.55 -24.15 8.24
CA LEU A 141 14.66 -25.50 8.79
C LEU A 141 15.88 -26.25 8.22
N ASP A 142 16.23 -26.03 6.96
CA ASP A 142 17.45 -26.57 6.33
C ASP A 142 18.74 -26.05 6.97
N GLN A 143 18.73 -24.82 7.47
CA GLN A 143 19.87 -24.16 8.11
C GLN A 143 19.88 -24.33 9.63
N SER A 144 18.79 -24.82 10.20
CA SER A 144 18.67 -25.02 11.64
C SER A 144 19.52 -26.21 12.10
N GLU A 145 20.31 -26.00 13.16
CA GLU A 145 21.01 -27.07 13.88
C GLU A 145 20.11 -27.73 14.95
N GLU A 146 18.87 -27.23 15.12
CA GLU A 146 17.91 -27.75 16.09
C GLU A 146 17.31 -29.09 15.63
N GLU A 147 17.18 -30.03 16.55
CA GLU A 147 16.45 -31.28 16.30
C GLU A 147 14.97 -30.99 16.04
N PRO A 148 14.28 -31.79 15.21
CA PRO A 148 12.90 -31.50 14.82
C PRO A 148 11.91 -31.44 15.99
N GLU A 149 12.18 -32.16 17.08
CA GLU A 149 11.39 -32.12 18.31
C GLU A 149 11.45 -30.78 19.04
N ASP A 150 12.48 -29.97 18.77
CA ASP A 150 12.73 -28.69 19.42
C ASP A 150 12.24 -27.49 18.60
N TRP A 151 11.77 -27.69 17.36
CA TRP A 151 11.27 -26.61 16.51
C TRP A 151 10.01 -25.96 17.11
N ASP A 152 10.16 -24.69 17.50
CA ASP A 152 9.06 -23.88 17.99
C ASP A 152 8.46 -23.02 16.87
N LEU A 153 7.14 -23.10 16.72
CA LEU A 153 6.39 -22.39 15.67
C LEU A 153 6.66 -20.89 15.69
N TYR A 154 6.57 -20.26 16.86
CA TYR A 154 6.71 -18.81 16.97
C TYR A 154 8.16 -18.38 16.74
N ARG A 155 9.14 -19.16 17.20
CA ARG A 155 10.56 -18.92 16.90
C ARG A 155 10.85 -18.98 15.39
N VAL A 156 10.29 -19.96 14.69
CA VAL A 156 10.39 -20.07 13.22
C VAL A 156 9.74 -18.85 12.54
N MET A 157 8.53 -18.48 12.96
CA MET A 157 7.81 -17.32 12.39
C MET A 157 8.57 -16.01 12.62
N ASP A 158 9.13 -15.81 13.81
CA ASP A 158 9.92 -14.62 14.15
C ASP A 158 11.22 -14.55 13.35
N ALA A 159 11.94 -15.68 13.24
CA ALA A 159 13.18 -15.76 12.48
C ALA A 159 12.95 -15.47 10.99
N CYS A 160 11.85 -15.99 10.43
CA CYS A 160 11.45 -15.76 9.05
C CYS A 160 10.71 -14.44 8.82
N ARG A 161 10.43 -13.66 9.88
CA ARG A 161 9.65 -12.40 9.84
C ARG A 161 8.26 -12.59 9.20
N ILE A 162 7.60 -13.70 9.52
CA ILE A 162 6.28 -14.07 9.01
C ILE A 162 5.22 -13.56 9.99
N ASP A 163 4.21 -12.87 9.47
CA ASP A 163 3.07 -12.39 10.26
C ASP A 163 2.26 -13.56 10.86
N TYR A 164 1.90 -13.46 12.14
CA TYR A 164 1.15 -14.50 12.86
C TYR A 164 -0.22 -14.82 12.26
N LYS A 165 -0.77 -13.98 11.36
CA LYS A 165 -1.97 -14.34 10.58
C LYS A 165 -1.79 -15.65 9.78
N TRP A 166 -0.55 -16.07 9.52
CA TRP A 166 -0.19 -17.29 8.81
C TRP A 166 0.16 -18.49 9.71
N GLU A 167 -0.11 -18.43 11.01
CA GLU A 167 0.27 -19.48 11.99
C GLU A 167 -0.11 -20.90 11.53
N LEU A 168 -1.39 -21.11 11.20
CA LEU A 168 -1.89 -22.41 10.72
C LEU A 168 -1.19 -22.89 9.43
N LEU A 169 -0.77 -21.96 8.58
CA LEU A 169 -0.09 -22.30 7.34
C LEU A 169 1.35 -22.75 7.62
N VAL A 170 2.07 -22.00 8.45
CA VAL A 170 3.46 -22.32 8.84
C VAL A 170 3.51 -23.62 9.63
N GLU A 171 2.57 -23.85 10.55
CA GLU A 171 2.46 -25.10 11.30
C GLU A 171 2.33 -26.32 10.37
N ASN A 172 1.55 -26.20 9.29
CA ASN A 172 1.40 -27.25 8.30
C ASN A 172 2.69 -27.51 7.50
N PHE A 173 3.43 -26.45 7.16
CA PHE A 173 4.71 -26.58 6.45
C PHE A 173 5.79 -27.24 7.30
N ILE A 174 5.92 -26.87 8.58
CA ILE A 174 6.85 -27.51 9.50
C ILE A 174 6.55 -29.01 9.61
N LYS A 175 5.26 -29.38 9.72
CA LYS A 175 4.82 -30.78 9.72
C LYS A 175 5.20 -31.47 8.41
N GLU A 176 4.83 -30.90 7.27
CA GLU A 176 5.13 -31.46 5.94
C GLU A 176 6.63 -31.71 5.75
N TYR A 177 7.46 -30.72 6.12
CA TYR A 177 8.92 -30.83 6.08
C TYR A 177 9.42 -31.99 6.94
N TYR A 178 8.93 -32.12 8.18
CA TYR A 178 9.28 -33.23 9.06
C TYR A 178 8.94 -34.60 8.44
N TRP A 179 7.73 -34.74 7.90
CA TRP A 179 7.27 -35.99 7.27
C TRP A 179 8.15 -36.36 6.07
N ASN A 180 8.46 -35.37 5.22
CA ASN A 180 9.24 -35.58 4.01
C ASN A 180 10.70 -35.96 4.30
N ARG A 181 11.34 -35.31 5.28
CA ARG A 181 12.78 -35.46 5.54
C ARG A 181 13.12 -36.60 6.51
N PHE A 182 12.31 -36.81 7.55
CA PHE A 182 12.67 -37.72 8.63
C PHE A 182 11.86 -39.01 8.68
N LYS A 183 10.65 -39.04 8.12
CA LYS A 183 9.82 -40.25 8.15
C LYS A 183 10.00 -41.15 6.94
N ASN A 184 10.23 -40.59 5.75
CA ASN A 184 10.54 -41.38 4.55
C ASN A 184 11.91 -42.06 4.63
N ASN A 185 12.86 -41.51 5.40
CA ASN A 185 14.20 -42.06 5.60
C ASN A 185 14.28 -43.18 6.66
N LYS A 186 13.18 -43.53 7.34
CA LYS A 186 13.13 -44.60 8.37
C LYS A 186 12.58 -45.95 7.86
N ILE A 187 12.31 -46.09 6.55
CA ILE A 187 11.81 -47.34 5.92
C ILE A 187 12.89 -47.98 5.01
N GLY A 188 14.17 -47.73 5.31
CA GLY A 188 15.32 -48.34 4.61
C GLY A 188 16.05 -49.36 5.47
#